data_AF-A0A7R8W3T9-F1
#
_entry.id   AF-A0A7R8W3T9-F1
#
_cell.length_a   1.000
_cell.length_b   1.000
_cell.length_c   1.000
_cell.angle_alpha   90.00
_cell.angle_beta   90.00
_cell.angle_gamma   90.00
#
_symmetry.space_group_name_H-M   'P 1'
#
loop_
_entity.id
_entity.type
_entity.pdbx_description
1 polymer ?
#
loop_
_entity_poly.entity_id
_entity_poly.type
_entity_poly.pdbx_seq_one_letter_code
_entity_poly.pdbx_strand_id
1 'polypeptide(L)'
;MAYLSSFCFLLILSGGGRLTTDAAISLGTYNVDPGSITVSGLSSGGAMSTQFHVAHSQLISGVAIFAAPAPYRCALGSLTLGLTCMSSPLLTNVDRLIQDARDYANAGRIDPIANMQDDKVFLFQGTNDGTVRPGNGPLNEEFYRAFTNPENIKTVFNVEAGHGFPTDIEGNSPCHLTEEPNYINDCDYNAVGDMFEHFYGPAAPESSGGARASGTLYEFDQGEFFLISPPALSSMDSIGLVYVPAACELGDACKLHVAFHGCNQGRQEVGNVFHSLTNFEMEADRHNVIVLYPQVIASLLTPVNPQGCWDWWGYNLGAYATQEGNQIIAVKRMIDKIIGADRYD
;
A
#
# COMPACT_ATOMS: atom_id res chain seq x y z
N MET A 1 -7.71 32.39 -63.31
CA MET A 1 -8.95 31.59 -63.32
C MET A 1 -8.60 30.16 -62.96
N ALA A 2 -8.82 29.77 -61.71
CA ALA A 2 -8.89 28.39 -61.24
C ALA A 2 -9.75 28.42 -59.97
N TYR A 3 -10.73 27.52 -59.91
CA TYR A 3 -11.91 27.59 -59.06
C TYR A 3 -11.62 27.18 -57.61
N LEU A 4 -12.17 27.93 -56.65
CA LEU A 4 -12.30 27.50 -55.25
C LEU A 4 -13.53 26.60 -55.08
N SER A 5 -13.31 25.39 -54.57
CA SER A 5 -14.37 24.46 -54.17
C SER A 5 -14.63 24.60 -52.67
N SER A 6 -15.83 25.05 -52.32
CA SER A 6 -16.30 25.27 -50.95
C SER A 6 -16.74 23.94 -50.33
N PHE A 7 -16.10 23.49 -49.25
CA PHE A 7 -16.54 22.36 -48.44
C PHE A 7 -17.42 22.88 -47.30
N CYS A 8 -18.69 22.47 -47.31
CA CYS A 8 -19.68 22.77 -46.29
C CYS A 8 -19.49 21.81 -45.11
N PHE A 9 -19.06 22.31 -43.94
CA PHE A 9 -18.99 21.53 -42.70
C PHE A 9 -20.37 21.51 -42.04
N LEU A 10 -21.01 20.35 -42.00
CA LEU A 10 -22.23 20.10 -41.22
C LEU A 10 -21.82 19.91 -39.75
N LEU A 11 -22.18 20.86 -38.87
CA LEU A 11 -22.04 20.68 -37.42
C LEU A 11 -23.07 19.65 -36.94
N ILE A 12 -22.61 18.47 -36.52
CA ILE A 12 -23.42 17.53 -35.73
C ILE A 12 -23.24 17.96 -34.26
N LEU A 13 -24.27 18.59 -33.70
CA LEU A 13 -24.42 18.81 -32.27
C LEU A 13 -24.64 17.46 -31.59
N SER A 14 -23.56 16.82 -31.13
CA SER A 14 -23.64 15.72 -30.17
C SER A 14 -23.94 16.31 -28.80
N GLY A 15 -25.07 15.89 -28.22
CA GLY A 15 -25.48 16.30 -26.88
C GLY A 15 -24.43 15.91 -25.86
N GLY A 16 -23.83 16.92 -25.22
CA GLY A 16 -22.93 16.72 -24.09
C GLY A 16 -23.68 16.06 -22.95
N GLY A 17 -23.43 14.77 -22.73
CA GLY A 17 -23.69 14.14 -21.45
C GLY A 17 -22.93 14.90 -20.38
N ARG A 18 -23.63 15.35 -19.34
CA ARG A 18 -23.00 15.92 -18.15
C ARG A 18 -22.11 14.83 -17.54
N LEU A 19 -20.79 15.04 -17.57
CA LEU A 19 -19.89 14.38 -16.64
C LEU A 19 -20.25 14.92 -15.25
N THR A 20 -20.98 14.14 -14.46
CA THR A 20 -21.07 14.37 -13.03
C THR A 20 -19.73 13.96 -12.46
N THR A 21 -18.87 14.94 -12.17
CA THR A 21 -17.77 14.76 -11.24
C THR A 21 -18.42 14.60 -9.86
N ASP A 22 -18.69 13.37 -9.44
CA ASP A 22 -19.05 13.14 -8.04
C ASP A 22 -17.84 13.61 -7.21
N ALA A 23 -18.09 14.60 -6.35
CA ALA A 23 -17.06 15.13 -5.47
C ALA A 23 -16.65 14.04 -4.48
N ALA A 24 -15.35 13.91 -4.21
CA ALA A 24 -14.83 13.01 -3.19
C ALA A 24 -15.57 13.24 -1.85
N ILE A 25 -15.98 12.16 -1.20
CA ILE A 25 -16.74 12.24 0.05
C ILE A 25 -15.80 12.38 1.26
N SER A 26 -16.36 12.72 2.42
CA SER A 26 -15.60 12.61 3.67
C SER A 26 -15.41 11.14 4.02
N LEU A 27 -14.23 10.78 4.54
CA LEU A 27 -13.94 9.40 4.93
C LEU A 27 -14.90 8.95 6.05
N GLY A 28 -15.48 7.76 5.91
CA GLY A 28 -16.41 7.19 6.89
C GLY A 28 -15.76 6.81 8.22
N THR A 29 -16.60 6.52 9.21
CA THR A 29 -16.21 5.94 10.51
C THR A 29 -17.01 4.66 10.71
N TYR A 30 -16.34 3.59 11.13
CA TYR A 30 -16.84 2.22 11.13
C TYR A 30 -16.53 1.51 12.45
N ASN A 31 -17.26 0.44 12.74
CA ASN A 31 -17.06 -0.41 13.90
C ASN A 31 -15.87 -1.35 13.67
N VAL A 32 -14.64 -0.84 13.84
CA VAL A 32 -13.40 -1.61 13.64
C VAL A 32 -12.91 -2.17 14.96
N ASP A 33 -12.57 -3.47 14.99
CA ASP A 33 -11.85 -4.08 16.11
C ASP A 33 -10.42 -3.52 16.18
N PRO A 34 -10.05 -2.77 17.23
CA PRO A 34 -8.76 -2.09 17.31
C PRO A 34 -7.56 -3.04 17.25
N GLY A 35 -7.70 -4.31 17.64
CA GLY A 35 -6.62 -5.31 17.62
C GLY A 35 -6.40 -5.95 16.24
N SER A 36 -7.15 -5.54 15.21
CA SER A 36 -7.21 -6.22 13.91
C SER A 36 -6.74 -5.37 12.74
N ILE A 37 -6.03 -4.28 13.01
CA ILE A 37 -5.56 -3.35 11.97
C ILE A 37 -4.23 -3.87 11.42
N THR A 38 -4.17 -4.12 10.11
CA THR A 38 -2.95 -4.58 9.45
C THR A 38 -2.59 -3.73 8.24
N VAL A 39 -1.36 -3.83 7.76
CA VAL A 39 -0.91 -3.08 6.57
C VAL A 39 -0.20 -3.98 5.57
N SER A 40 -0.26 -3.67 4.28
CA SER A 40 0.53 -4.35 3.25
C SER A 40 0.95 -3.41 2.14
N GLY A 41 1.89 -3.84 1.29
CA GLY A 41 2.22 -3.08 0.11
C GLY A 41 3.26 -3.72 -0.79
N LEU A 42 3.28 -3.23 -2.02
CA LEU A 42 4.22 -3.64 -3.08
C LEU A 42 5.35 -2.63 -3.22
N SER A 43 6.58 -3.09 -3.38
CA SER A 43 7.71 -2.23 -3.77
C SER A 43 7.92 -1.07 -2.77
N SER A 44 7.85 0.19 -3.20
CA SER A 44 7.85 1.33 -2.28
C SER A 44 6.71 1.30 -1.26
N GLY A 45 5.55 0.76 -1.62
CA GLY A 45 4.44 0.49 -0.71
C GLY A 45 4.79 -0.54 0.34
N GLY A 46 5.55 -1.60 0.02
CA GLY A 46 6.01 -2.57 1.02
C GLY A 46 7.08 -2.00 1.97
N ALA A 47 7.92 -1.09 1.46
CA ALA A 47 8.80 -0.30 2.32
C ALA A 47 8.00 0.60 3.26
N MET A 48 6.94 1.24 2.76
CA MET A 48 6.01 2.03 3.57
C MET A 48 5.27 1.17 4.61
N SER A 49 4.81 -0.04 4.26
CA SER A 49 4.20 -0.99 5.20
C SER A 49 5.13 -1.28 6.38
N THR A 50 6.42 -1.53 6.09
CA THR A 50 7.44 -1.73 7.13
C THR A 50 7.62 -0.50 8.00
N GLN A 51 7.75 0.68 7.38
CA GLN A 51 7.90 1.94 8.12
C GLN A 51 6.70 2.25 9.00
N PHE A 52 5.49 2.06 8.48
CA PHE A 52 4.24 2.33 9.16
C PHE A 52 4.01 1.37 10.33
N HIS A 53 4.24 0.07 10.10
CA HIS A 53 4.17 -0.95 11.14
C HIS A 53 5.17 -0.68 12.27
N VAL A 54 6.45 -0.43 11.95
CA VAL A 54 7.46 -0.10 12.97
C VAL A 54 7.12 1.19 13.71
N ALA A 55 6.64 2.22 13.01
CA ALA A 55 6.28 3.50 13.61
C ALA A 55 5.06 3.42 14.53
N HIS A 56 4.07 2.59 14.19
CA HIS A 56 2.77 2.50 14.87
C HIS A 56 2.45 1.06 15.32
N SER A 57 3.46 0.32 15.81
CA SER A 57 3.30 -1.08 16.22
C SER A 57 2.35 -1.29 17.41
N GLN A 58 1.99 -0.24 18.15
CA GLN A 58 0.91 -0.32 19.14
C GLN A 58 -0.47 -0.46 18.49
N LEU A 59 -0.65 0.11 17.30
CA LEU A 59 -1.91 0.15 16.55
C LEU A 59 -2.05 -1.02 15.57
N ILE A 60 -0.93 -1.45 14.99
CA ILE A 60 -0.91 -2.38 13.86
C ILE A 60 -0.52 -3.77 14.35
N SER A 61 -1.38 -4.76 14.12
CA SER A 61 -1.18 -6.15 14.56
C SER A 61 -0.60 -7.08 13.48
N GLY A 62 -0.34 -6.56 12.29
CA GLY A 62 0.28 -7.32 11.22
C GLY A 62 0.71 -6.51 10.01
N VAL A 63 1.72 -7.02 9.29
CA VAL A 63 2.37 -6.37 8.16
C VAL A 63 2.70 -7.38 7.06
N ALA A 64 2.40 -7.02 5.81
CA ALA A 64 2.82 -7.80 4.64
C ALA A 64 3.68 -6.97 3.69
N ILE A 65 4.69 -7.62 3.13
CA ILE A 65 5.73 -6.95 2.34
C ILE A 65 5.93 -7.74 1.06
N PHE A 66 5.52 -7.13 -0.06
CA PHE A 66 5.63 -7.72 -1.39
C PHE A 66 6.73 -7.01 -2.17
N ALA A 67 7.77 -7.77 -2.58
CA ALA A 67 8.83 -7.29 -3.47
C ALA A 67 9.41 -5.90 -3.08
N ALA A 68 9.68 -5.69 -1.79
CA ALA A 68 10.12 -4.41 -1.25
C ALA A 68 11.64 -4.36 -1.07
N PRO A 69 12.26 -3.16 -1.13
CA PRO A 69 13.67 -3.01 -0.79
C PRO A 69 13.99 -3.54 0.61
N ALA A 70 15.29 -3.68 0.87
CA ALA A 70 15.82 -4.05 2.17
C ALA A 70 15.21 -3.19 3.31
N PRO A 71 15.21 -3.70 4.56
CA PRO A 71 14.22 -3.37 5.59
C PRO A 71 14.32 -1.93 6.12
N TYR A 72 13.42 -1.61 7.06
CA TYR A 72 13.25 -0.32 7.74
C TYR A 72 14.43 0.66 7.62
N ARG A 73 14.18 1.80 6.95
CA ARG A 73 15.14 2.91 6.79
C ARG A 73 16.42 2.54 6.02
N CYS A 74 16.45 1.48 5.22
CA CYS A 74 17.65 1.11 4.46
C CYS A 74 18.21 2.25 3.59
N ALA A 75 17.35 3.08 3.01
CA ALA A 75 17.78 4.21 2.19
C ALA A 75 18.48 5.33 2.98
N LEU A 76 18.39 5.36 4.32
CA LEU A 76 19.03 6.34 5.20
C LEU A 76 18.83 7.82 4.79
N GLY A 77 17.70 8.13 4.13
CA GLY A 77 17.41 9.50 3.65
C GLY A 77 18.14 9.87 2.35
N SER A 78 18.59 8.89 1.57
CA SER A 78 19.31 9.07 0.32
C SER A 78 18.77 8.18 -0.78
N LEU A 79 18.39 8.77 -1.91
CA LEU A 79 17.97 8.02 -3.10
C LEU A 79 19.06 7.05 -3.58
N THR A 80 20.33 7.46 -3.57
CA THR A 80 21.45 6.59 -3.99
C THR A 80 21.58 5.35 -3.12
N LEU A 81 21.46 5.51 -1.79
CA LEU A 81 21.48 4.38 -0.88
C LEU A 81 20.21 3.53 -1.04
N GLY A 82 19.04 4.16 -1.24
CA GLY A 82 17.80 3.45 -1.55
C GLY A 82 17.92 2.55 -2.78
N LEU A 83 18.43 3.07 -3.89
CA LEU A 83 18.69 2.28 -5.10
C LEU A 83 19.68 1.12 -4.85
N THR A 84 20.64 1.33 -3.94
CA THR A 84 21.57 0.27 -3.51
C THR A 84 20.84 -0.82 -2.72
N CYS A 85 19.92 -0.44 -1.81
CA CYS A 85 19.09 -1.39 -1.07
C CYS A 85 18.29 -2.29 -2.01
N MET A 86 17.68 -1.73 -3.07
CA MET A 86 16.92 -2.53 -4.04
C MET A 86 17.81 -3.46 -4.86
N SER A 87 18.93 -2.95 -5.38
CA SER A 87 19.70 -3.61 -6.43
C SER A 87 20.85 -4.47 -5.94
N SER A 88 21.34 -4.23 -4.72
CA SER A 88 22.57 -4.83 -4.16
C SER A 88 22.36 -5.27 -2.71
N PRO A 89 21.44 -6.22 -2.43
CA PRO A 89 21.08 -6.61 -1.07
C PRO A 89 22.30 -7.09 -0.23
N LEU A 90 23.32 -7.66 -0.87
CA LEU A 90 24.55 -8.09 -0.19
C LEU A 90 25.33 -6.96 0.51
N LEU A 91 25.04 -5.69 0.19
CA LEU A 91 25.67 -4.53 0.82
C LEU A 91 24.88 -3.99 2.02
N THR A 92 23.66 -4.50 2.24
CA THR A 92 22.81 -4.08 3.35
C THR A 92 23.36 -4.59 4.68
N ASN A 93 23.45 -3.71 5.67
CA ASN A 93 23.78 -4.06 7.05
C ASN A 93 22.51 -4.07 7.90
N VAL A 94 21.88 -5.24 8.06
CA VAL A 94 20.60 -5.39 8.78
C VAL A 94 20.75 -5.08 10.27
N ASP A 95 21.87 -5.47 10.90
CA ASP A 95 22.17 -5.13 12.30
C ASP A 95 22.11 -3.62 12.57
N ARG A 96 22.61 -2.81 11.61
CA ARG A 96 22.53 -1.35 11.72
C ARG A 96 21.08 -0.86 11.69
N LEU A 97 20.23 -1.43 10.83
CA LEU A 97 18.83 -1.06 10.68
C LEU A 97 18.00 -1.48 11.90
N ILE A 98 18.30 -2.66 12.47
CA ILE A 98 17.77 -3.12 13.76
C ILE A 98 18.14 -2.12 14.86
N GLN A 99 19.40 -1.68 14.92
CA GLN A 99 19.83 -0.71 15.92
C GLN A 99 19.16 0.65 15.73
N ASP A 100 18.98 1.12 14.48
CA ASP A 100 18.28 2.37 14.20
C ASP A 100 16.82 2.35 14.71
N ALA A 101 16.10 1.23 14.53
CA ALA A 101 14.76 1.07 15.07
C ALA A 101 14.77 1.13 16.61
N ARG A 102 15.71 0.43 17.27
CA ARG A 102 15.86 0.50 18.74
C ARG A 102 16.14 1.92 19.23
N ASP A 103 17.02 2.65 18.53
CA ASP A 103 17.37 4.03 18.88
C ASP A 103 16.18 4.97 18.72
N TYR A 104 15.38 4.83 17.66
CA TYR A 104 14.17 5.62 17.47
C TYR A 104 13.07 5.30 18.48
N ALA A 105 12.91 4.03 18.88
CA ALA A 105 11.98 3.65 19.95
C ALA A 105 12.42 4.25 21.29
N ASN A 106 13.71 4.17 21.63
CA ASN A 106 14.26 4.79 22.84
C ASN A 106 14.10 6.32 22.85
N ALA A 107 14.10 6.94 21.68
CA ALA A 107 13.86 8.37 21.51
C ALA A 107 12.37 8.76 21.46
N GLY A 108 11.45 7.79 21.51
CA GLY A 108 10.00 8.04 21.42
C GLY A 108 9.54 8.53 20.04
N ARG A 109 10.30 8.23 18.97
CA ARG A 109 9.95 8.62 17.59
C ARG A 109 9.15 7.54 16.84
N ILE A 110 9.14 6.34 17.40
CA ILE A 110 8.33 5.18 17.01
C ILE A 110 7.84 4.50 18.29
N ASP A 111 6.83 3.64 18.16
CA ASP A 111 6.33 2.84 19.26
C ASP A 111 7.40 1.88 19.84
N PRO A 112 7.21 1.42 21.10
CA PRO A 112 8.09 0.42 21.69
C PRO A 112 8.20 -0.83 20.82
N ILE A 113 9.44 -1.24 20.50
CA ILE A 113 9.75 -2.44 19.71
C ILE A 113 9.08 -3.71 20.25
N ALA A 114 8.85 -3.79 21.56
CA ALA A 114 8.19 -4.92 22.21
C ALA A 114 6.77 -5.17 21.69
N ASN A 115 6.10 -4.16 21.14
CA ASN A 115 4.77 -4.31 20.57
C ASN A 115 4.77 -5.27 19.37
N MET A 116 5.87 -5.32 18.61
CA MET A 116 6.00 -6.17 17.42
C MET A 116 6.20 -7.67 17.72
N GLN A 117 6.27 -8.05 18.99
CA GLN A 117 6.60 -9.43 19.39
C GLN A 117 5.58 -10.44 18.86
N ASP A 118 4.29 -10.10 18.95
CA ASP A 118 3.18 -11.00 18.61
C ASP A 118 2.51 -10.68 17.26
N ASP A 119 3.00 -9.65 16.56
CA ASP A 119 2.45 -9.22 15.27
C ASP A 119 2.70 -10.25 14.17
N LYS A 120 1.75 -10.35 13.23
CA LYS A 120 1.85 -11.26 12.09
C LYS A 120 2.64 -10.62 10.96
N VAL A 121 3.67 -11.30 10.47
CA VAL A 121 4.51 -10.82 9.37
C VAL A 121 4.38 -11.75 8.17
N PHE A 122 4.07 -11.20 7.01
CA PHE A 122 3.98 -11.92 5.75
C PHE A 122 4.98 -11.35 4.73
N LEU A 123 5.84 -12.18 4.16
CA LEU A 123 6.90 -11.74 3.25
C LEU A 123 6.79 -12.48 1.93
N PHE A 124 6.68 -11.74 0.83
CA PHE A 124 6.75 -12.28 -0.52
C PHE A 124 7.89 -11.65 -1.31
N GLN A 125 8.69 -12.48 -1.97
CA GLN A 125 9.71 -12.03 -2.90
C GLN A 125 9.82 -13.02 -4.06
N GLY A 126 9.55 -12.54 -5.28
CA GLY A 126 9.71 -13.33 -6.50
C GLY A 126 11.17 -13.65 -6.77
N THR A 127 11.48 -14.87 -7.21
CA THR A 127 12.85 -15.29 -7.52
C THR A 127 13.38 -14.69 -8.82
N ASN A 128 12.49 -14.19 -9.70
CA ASN A 128 12.83 -13.54 -10.96
C ASN A 128 12.75 -12.00 -10.89
N ASP A 129 12.59 -11.42 -9.69
CA ASP A 129 12.51 -9.97 -9.52
C ASP A 129 13.84 -9.29 -9.91
N GLY A 130 13.81 -8.59 -11.05
CA GLY A 130 14.94 -7.84 -11.58
C GLY A 130 15.07 -6.42 -11.04
N THR A 131 14.02 -5.90 -10.38
CA THR A 131 13.91 -4.51 -9.92
C THR A 131 14.35 -4.41 -8.46
N VAL A 132 13.71 -5.19 -7.60
CA VAL A 132 14.06 -5.39 -6.20
C VAL A 132 14.61 -6.80 -6.07
N ARG A 133 15.94 -6.92 -6.02
CA ARG A 133 16.59 -8.24 -6.16
C ARG A 133 16.12 -9.23 -5.08
N PRO A 134 16.04 -10.54 -5.38
CA PRO A 134 15.45 -11.52 -4.47
C PRO A 134 16.08 -11.61 -3.07
N GLY A 135 17.36 -11.20 -2.93
CA GLY A 135 18.02 -11.13 -1.63
C GLY A 135 17.35 -10.17 -0.64
N ASN A 136 16.47 -9.26 -1.08
CA ASN A 136 15.72 -8.37 -0.18
C ASN A 136 14.68 -9.10 0.67
N GLY A 137 14.10 -10.20 0.20
CA GLY A 137 13.15 -11.01 0.98
C GLY A 137 13.76 -11.51 2.29
N PRO A 138 14.88 -12.28 2.23
CA PRO A 138 15.60 -12.73 3.43
C PRO A 138 16.10 -11.60 4.33
N LEU A 139 16.49 -10.43 3.81
CA LEU A 139 16.90 -9.30 4.64
C LEU A 139 15.73 -8.71 5.43
N ASN A 140 14.55 -8.62 4.82
CA ASN A 140 13.33 -8.23 5.52
C ASN A 140 12.96 -9.26 6.61
N GLU A 141 13.08 -10.56 6.31
CA GLU A 141 12.89 -11.62 7.29
C GLU A 141 13.86 -11.49 8.48
N GLU A 142 15.14 -11.26 8.21
CA GLU A 142 16.18 -11.08 9.24
C GLU A 142 15.85 -9.91 10.18
N PHE A 143 15.39 -8.78 9.63
CA PHE A 143 14.95 -7.64 10.44
C PHE A 143 13.77 -7.98 11.35
N TYR A 144 12.72 -8.63 10.84
CA TYR A 144 11.56 -8.99 11.64
C TYR A 144 11.86 -10.07 12.68
N ARG A 145 12.74 -11.03 12.36
CA ARG A 145 13.20 -12.05 13.33
C ARG A 145 13.90 -11.47 14.55
N ALA A 146 14.39 -10.23 14.50
CA ALA A 146 15.00 -9.56 15.64
C ALA A 146 13.97 -9.08 16.69
N PHE A 147 12.69 -9.04 16.33
CA PHE A 147 11.64 -8.39 17.12
C PHE A 147 10.34 -9.19 17.25
N THR A 148 10.03 -10.05 16.27
CA THR A 148 8.79 -10.81 16.18
C THR A 148 9.06 -12.30 16.38
N ASN A 149 8.14 -12.98 17.07
CA ASN A 149 8.22 -14.41 17.30
C ASN A 149 8.24 -15.19 15.95
N PRO A 150 9.18 -16.13 15.74
CA PRO A 150 9.35 -16.83 14.47
C PRO A 150 8.09 -17.50 13.88
N GLU A 151 7.20 -18.00 14.72
CA GLU A 151 5.93 -18.63 14.35
C GLU A 151 4.91 -17.66 13.74
N ASN A 152 5.11 -16.35 13.93
CA ASN A 152 4.27 -15.31 13.36
C ASN A 152 4.78 -14.81 12.00
N ILE A 153 5.94 -15.31 11.54
CA ILE A 153 6.56 -14.90 10.27
C ILE A 153 6.31 -15.98 9.22
N LYS A 154 5.59 -15.62 8.16
CA LYS A 154 5.34 -16.44 6.98
C LYS A 154 6.07 -15.87 5.77
N THR A 155 6.78 -16.74 5.05
CA THR A 155 7.62 -16.34 3.90
C THR A 155 7.27 -17.12 2.65
N VAL A 156 7.22 -16.43 1.51
CA VAL A 156 6.98 -16.99 0.19
C VAL A 156 8.07 -16.48 -0.76
N PHE A 157 9.16 -17.24 -0.87
CA PHE A 157 10.37 -16.90 -1.63
C PHE A 157 10.68 -17.89 -2.75
N ASN A 158 9.71 -18.72 -3.12
CA ASN A 158 9.86 -19.83 -4.05
C ASN A 158 9.00 -19.68 -5.32
N VAL A 159 8.32 -18.55 -5.50
CA VAL A 159 7.54 -18.25 -6.70
C VAL A 159 8.45 -17.58 -7.72
N GLU A 160 8.44 -18.05 -8.96
CA GLU A 160 9.22 -17.52 -10.08
C GLU A 160 8.68 -16.19 -10.63
N ALA A 161 8.22 -15.30 -9.74
CA ALA A 161 7.65 -14.01 -10.09
C ALA A 161 8.72 -12.97 -10.43
N GLY A 162 8.41 -12.11 -11.40
CA GLY A 162 9.08 -10.83 -11.64
C GLY A 162 8.72 -9.80 -10.56
N HIS A 163 9.00 -8.52 -10.85
CA HIS A 163 8.58 -7.44 -9.97
C HIS A 163 7.12 -7.06 -10.22
N GLY A 164 6.26 -7.37 -9.26
CA GLY A 164 4.84 -7.03 -9.28
C GLY A 164 4.07 -7.70 -8.16
N PHE A 165 2.79 -7.39 -8.07
CA PHE A 165 1.89 -7.99 -7.08
C PHE A 165 1.40 -9.35 -7.60
N PRO A 166 1.67 -10.46 -6.91
CA PRO A 166 1.28 -11.80 -7.37
C PRO A 166 -0.22 -12.05 -7.12
N THR A 167 -0.92 -12.56 -8.13
CA THR A 167 -2.34 -12.89 -8.08
C THR A 167 -2.63 -14.23 -8.77
N ASP A 168 -3.87 -14.68 -8.74
CA ASP A 168 -4.42 -15.79 -9.52
C ASP A 168 -5.49 -15.31 -10.52
N ILE A 169 -5.43 -14.04 -10.91
CA ILE A 169 -6.41 -13.42 -11.80
C ILE A 169 -5.92 -13.55 -13.25
N GLU A 170 -6.61 -14.37 -14.01
CA GLU A 170 -6.36 -14.53 -15.45
C GLU A 170 -6.38 -13.18 -16.18
N GLY A 171 -5.38 -12.97 -17.04
CA GLY A 171 -5.25 -11.76 -17.85
C GLY A 171 -4.35 -10.67 -17.26
N ASN A 172 -3.89 -10.84 -16.01
CA ASN A 172 -2.74 -10.10 -15.51
C ASN A 172 -1.45 -10.53 -16.21
N SER A 173 -0.37 -9.78 -16.03
CA SER A 173 0.91 -10.04 -16.70
C SER A 173 1.51 -11.39 -16.30
N PRO A 174 2.17 -12.14 -17.20
CA PRO A 174 2.76 -13.44 -16.87
C PRO A 174 3.66 -13.37 -15.63
N CYS A 175 3.56 -14.36 -14.73
CA CYS A 175 4.22 -14.34 -13.42
C CYS A 175 5.69 -13.90 -13.46
N HIS A 176 6.47 -14.52 -14.36
CA HIS A 176 7.92 -14.35 -14.44
C HIS A 176 8.39 -13.01 -15.03
N LEU A 177 7.48 -12.14 -15.46
CA LEU A 177 7.81 -10.87 -16.09
C LEU A 177 7.60 -9.70 -15.13
N THR A 178 8.44 -8.67 -15.29
CA THR A 178 8.18 -7.33 -14.75
C THR A 178 7.57 -6.51 -15.88
N GLU A 179 6.25 -6.33 -15.87
CA GLU A 179 5.55 -5.59 -16.93
C GLU A 179 4.92 -4.29 -16.42
N GLU A 180 5.25 -3.22 -17.13
CA GLU A 180 4.57 -1.93 -17.04
C GLU A 180 3.25 -1.96 -17.82
N PRO A 181 2.27 -1.10 -17.48
CA PRO A 181 2.32 -0.11 -16.39
C PRO A 181 1.81 -0.64 -15.05
N ASN A 182 1.25 -1.85 -15.04
CA ASN A 182 0.42 -2.29 -13.92
C ASN A 182 1.21 -2.92 -12.78
N TYR A 183 2.31 -3.63 -13.05
CA TYR A 183 3.10 -4.36 -12.03
C TYR A 183 2.23 -5.32 -11.20
N ILE A 184 1.36 -6.07 -11.87
CA ILE A 184 0.48 -7.08 -11.26
C ILE A 184 0.59 -8.33 -12.12
N ASN A 185 0.91 -9.44 -11.47
CA ASN A 185 1.33 -10.67 -12.11
C ASN A 185 0.35 -11.80 -11.84
N ASP A 186 -0.14 -12.45 -12.90
CA ASP A 186 -0.82 -13.74 -12.81
C ASP A 186 0.20 -14.83 -12.50
N CYS A 187 0.21 -15.28 -11.26
CA CYS A 187 1.13 -16.25 -10.67
C CYS A 187 0.43 -17.52 -10.20
N ASP A 188 -0.84 -17.73 -10.58
CA ASP A 188 -1.70 -18.79 -10.03
C ASP A 188 -1.68 -18.80 -8.49
N TYR A 189 -1.55 -17.61 -7.89
CA TYR A 189 -1.30 -17.45 -6.46
C TYR A 189 -2.08 -16.27 -5.88
N ASN A 190 -3.17 -16.56 -5.16
CA ASN A 190 -3.97 -15.56 -4.44
C ASN A 190 -3.22 -15.05 -3.20
N ALA A 191 -2.33 -14.08 -3.41
CA ALA A 191 -1.48 -13.57 -2.36
C ALA A 191 -2.23 -12.81 -1.26
N VAL A 192 -3.32 -12.11 -1.60
CA VAL A 192 -4.16 -11.45 -0.58
C VAL A 192 -4.88 -12.48 0.27
N GLY A 193 -5.44 -13.53 -0.33
CA GLY A 193 -6.07 -14.61 0.42
C GLY A 193 -5.09 -15.28 1.39
N ASP A 194 -3.89 -15.62 0.92
CA ASP A 194 -2.87 -16.28 1.75
C ASP A 194 -2.33 -15.38 2.88
N MET A 195 -2.25 -14.07 2.62
CA MET A 195 -1.90 -13.05 3.61
C MET A 195 -3.01 -12.85 4.64
N PHE A 196 -4.27 -12.70 4.20
CA PHE A 196 -5.41 -12.49 5.09
C PHE A 196 -5.68 -13.73 5.95
N GLU A 197 -5.48 -14.94 5.41
CA GLU A 197 -5.54 -16.15 6.21
C GLU A 197 -4.49 -16.17 7.32
N HIS A 198 -3.26 -15.71 7.03
CA HIS A 198 -2.20 -15.58 8.03
C HIS A 198 -2.51 -14.54 9.12
N PHE A 199 -3.15 -13.42 8.75
CA PHE A 199 -3.50 -12.36 9.70
C PHE A 199 -4.74 -12.65 10.53
N TYR A 200 -5.78 -13.19 9.89
CA TYR A 200 -7.14 -13.21 10.43
C TYR A 200 -7.70 -14.62 10.62
N GLY A 201 -6.97 -15.64 10.18
CA GLY A 201 -7.45 -17.01 10.14
C GLY A 201 -8.34 -17.28 8.91
N PRO A 202 -8.96 -18.46 8.84
CA PRO A 202 -9.61 -18.95 7.63
C PRO A 202 -10.77 -18.05 7.19
N ALA A 203 -10.85 -17.85 5.87
CA ALA A 203 -11.93 -17.15 5.19
C ALA A 203 -13.31 -17.79 5.45
N ALA A 204 -14.37 -16.98 5.41
CA ALA A 204 -15.72 -17.50 5.31
C ALA A 204 -15.88 -18.36 4.03
N PRO A 205 -16.73 -19.42 4.06
CA PRO A 205 -17.06 -20.18 2.86
C PRO A 205 -17.64 -19.26 1.78
N GLU A 206 -17.33 -19.54 0.51
CA GLU A 206 -17.92 -18.80 -0.60
C GLU A 206 -19.45 -18.85 -0.52
N SER A 207 -20.09 -17.68 -0.50
CA SER A 207 -21.54 -17.63 -0.56
C SER A 207 -22.00 -18.10 -1.94
N SER A 208 -23.13 -18.81 -2.00
CA SER A 208 -23.73 -19.33 -3.24
C SER A 208 -24.23 -18.24 -4.22
N GLY A 209 -23.90 -16.97 -3.98
CA GLY A 209 -24.36 -15.77 -4.70
C GLY A 209 -23.44 -15.25 -5.82
N GLY A 210 -22.28 -15.87 -6.03
CA GLY A 210 -21.42 -15.58 -7.19
C GLY A 210 -20.24 -14.64 -6.92
N ALA A 211 -19.27 -14.71 -7.84
CA ALA A 211 -17.92 -14.13 -7.79
C ALA A 211 -17.85 -12.59 -7.88
N ARG A 212 -18.64 -11.86 -7.10
CA ARG A 212 -18.54 -10.40 -7.02
C ARG A 212 -18.49 -9.93 -5.58
N ALA A 213 -17.60 -8.98 -5.35
CA ALA A 213 -17.49 -8.26 -4.11
C ALA A 213 -18.81 -7.48 -3.87
N SER A 214 -19.32 -7.54 -2.64
CA SER A 214 -20.62 -7.05 -2.18
C SER A 214 -20.56 -5.62 -1.65
N GLY A 215 -19.39 -5.18 -1.20
CA GLY A 215 -19.12 -3.84 -0.71
C GLY A 215 -19.04 -2.74 -1.78
N THR A 216 -18.80 -1.53 -1.30
CA THR A 216 -18.68 -0.31 -2.12
C THR A 216 -17.27 0.25 -2.02
N LEU A 217 -16.72 0.67 -3.15
CA LEU A 217 -15.49 1.45 -3.21
C LEU A 217 -15.83 2.95 -3.21
N TYR A 218 -15.33 3.68 -2.23
CA TYR A 218 -15.52 5.13 -2.12
C TYR A 218 -14.22 5.87 -2.43
N GLU A 219 -14.35 6.99 -3.15
CA GLU A 219 -13.30 8.02 -3.23
C GLU A 219 -13.50 9.03 -2.11
N PHE A 220 -12.46 9.31 -1.32
CA PHE A 220 -12.50 10.29 -0.23
C PHE A 220 -11.42 11.36 -0.34
N ASP A 221 -11.66 12.52 0.27
CA ASP A 221 -10.71 13.63 0.29
C ASP A 221 -9.56 13.36 1.29
N GLN A 222 -8.39 12.99 0.77
CA GLN A 222 -7.16 12.84 1.55
C GLN A 222 -6.66 14.17 2.12
N GLY A 223 -7.06 15.30 1.51
CA GLY A 223 -6.75 16.65 1.98
C GLY A 223 -7.20 16.89 3.42
N GLU A 224 -8.26 16.23 3.87
CA GLU A 224 -8.74 16.32 5.26
C GLU A 224 -7.67 15.93 6.30
N PHE A 225 -6.68 15.13 5.91
CA PHE A 225 -5.68 14.56 6.81
C PHE A 225 -4.38 15.36 6.85
N PHE A 226 -4.30 16.45 6.08
CA PHE A 226 -3.18 17.39 6.08
C PHE A 226 -3.59 18.73 6.68
N LEU A 227 -3.07 19.04 7.88
CA LEU A 227 -3.49 20.22 8.66
C LEU A 227 -2.75 21.51 8.30
N ILE A 228 -1.53 21.42 7.78
CA ILE A 228 -0.60 22.56 7.64
C ILE A 228 -0.14 22.81 6.21
N SER A 229 -0.38 21.86 5.30
CA SER A 229 0.08 21.91 3.91
C SER A 229 -0.85 21.10 3.01
N PRO A 230 -0.99 21.41 1.71
CA PRO A 230 -1.72 20.54 0.80
C PRO A 230 -1.02 19.17 0.63
N PRO A 231 -1.75 18.08 0.35
CA PRO A 231 -1.19 16.73 0.16
C PRO A 231 -0.05 16.65 -0.85
N ALA A 232 -0.14 17.43 -1.92
CA ALA A 232 0.85 17.43 -3.01
C ALA A 232 2.26 17.83 -2.57
N LEU A 233 2.42 18.66 -1.52
CA LEU A 233 3.75 18.98 -0.96
C LEU A 233 4.40 17.78 -0.26
N SER A 234 3.61 16.73 -0.02
CA SER A 234 4.05 15.44 0.50
C SER A 234 4.02 14.32 -0.54
N SER A 235 3.89 14.67 -1.83
CA SER A 235 3.68 13.71 -2.92
C SER A 235 2.46 12.81 -2.71
N MET A 236 1.43 13.30 -2.00
CA MET A 236 0.17 12.58 -1.82
C MET A 236 -0.93 13.14 -2.72
N ASP A 237 -1.81 12.28 -3.20
CA ASP A 237 -3.00 12.69 -3.94
C ASP A 237 -3.97 13.44 -3.01
N SER A 238 -4.85 14.27 -3.57
CA SER A 238 -6.04 14.75 -2.88
C SER A 238 -7.11 13.67 -2.71
N ILE A 239 -7.09 12.60 -3.50
CA ILE A 239 -8.11 11.54 -3.48
C ILE A 239 -7.50 10.21 -3.02
N GLY A 240 -8.14 9.59 -2.04
CA GLY A 240 -7.85 8.23 -1.56
C GLY A 240 -9.04 7.33 -1.83
N LEU A 241 -8.84 6.02 -1.71
CA LEU A 241 -9.92 5.05 -1.90
C LEU A 241 -10.13 4.22 -0.64
N VAL A 242 -11.36 3.83 -0.36
CA VAL A 242 -11.69 2.87 0.70
C VAL A 242 -12.75 1.90 0.19
N TYR A 243 -12.46 0.61 0.29
CA TYR A 243 -13.42 -0.45 0.05
C TYR A 243 -14.08 -0.87 1.36
N VAL A 244 -15.40 -0.83 1.40
CA VAL A 244 -16.17 -1.16 2.60
C VAL A 244 -17.15 -2.29 2.27
N PRO A 245 -16.94 -3.50 2.84
CA PRO A 245 -17.90 -4.60 2.73
C PRO A 245 -19.29 -4.18 3.18
N ALA A 246 -20.33 -4.72 2.54
CA ALA A 246 -21.72 -4.35 2.84
C ALA A 246 -22.10 -4.57 4.33
N ALA A 247 -21.56 -5.60 4.96
CA ALA A 247 -21.75 -5.87 6.39
C ALA A 247 -21.18 -4.75 7.28
N CYS A 248 -19.98 -4.25 6.94
CA CYS A 248 -19.33 -3.16 7.67
C CYS A 248 -20.11 -1.84 7.54
N GLU A 249 -20.69 -1.59 6.36
CA GLU A 249 -21.53 -0.42 6.11
C GLU A 249 -22.82 -0.44 6.96
N LEU A 250 -23.32 -1.64 7.30
CA LEU A 250 -24.48 -1.86 8.17
C LEU A 250 -24.14 -1.81 9.67
N GLY A 251 -22.86 -1.67 10.03
CA GLY A 251 -22.40 -1.52 11.42
C GLY A 251 -21.89 -2.80 12.09
N ASP A 252 -21.72 -3.89 11.33
CA ASP A 252 -21.08 -5.09 11.85
C ASP A 252 -19.63 -4.80 12.30
N ALA A 253 -19.14 -5.59 13.26
CA ALA A 253 -17.74 -5.51 13.68
C ALA A 253 -16.83 -5.98 12.55
N CYS A 254 -15.91 -5.12 12.13
CA CYS A 254 -15.01 -5.36 11.01
C CYS A 254 -13.55 -5.18 11.41
N LYS A 255 -12.66 -5.64 10.54
CA LYS A 255 -11.23 -5.39 10.63
C LYS A 255 -10.84 -4.27 9.66
N LEU A 256 -9.60 -3.80 9.74
CA LEU A 256 -9.08 -2.79 8.82
C LEU A 256 -7.74 -3.25 8.23
N HIS A 257 -7.61 -3.15 6.92
CA HIS A 257 -6.35 -3.34 6.23
C HIS A 257 -5.98 -2.08 5.45
N VAL A 258 -4.73 -1.66 5.51
CA VAL A 258 -4.20 -0.57 4.67
C VAL A 258 -3.29 -1.15 3.60
N ALA A 259 -3.67 -0.98 2.32
CA ALA A 259 -2.94 -1.50 1.19
C ALA A 259 -2.22 -0.37 0.43
N PHE A 260 -0.89 -0.36 0.49
CA PHE A 260 -0.04 0.62 -0.17
C PHE A 260 0.40 0.12 -1.55
N HIS A 261 -0.03 0.83 -2.60
CA HIS A 261 0.43 0.56 -3.97
C HIS A 261 1.94 0.84 -4.14
N GLY A 262 2.55 0.29 -5.19
CA GLY A 262 3.95 0.54 -5.54
C GLY A 262 4.15 1.82 -6.37
N CYS A 263 5.40 2.05 -6.79
CA CYS A 263 5.70 3.13 -7.72
C CYS A 263 4.94 2.95 -9.04
N ASN A 264 4.55 4.04 -9.70
CA ASN A 264 3.76 4.08 -10.93
C ASN A 264 2.36 3.43 -10.84
N GLN A 265 1.91 3.07 -9.63
CA GLN A 265 0.60 2.42 -9.42
C GLN A 265 -0.42 3.31 -8.71
N GLY A 266 -0.10 4.59 -8.52
CA GLY A 266 -1.05 5.55 -7.98
C GLY A 266 -2.18 5.82 -8.98
N ARG A 267 -3.34 6.23 -8.47
CA ARG A 267 -4.55 6.44 -9.30
C ARG A 267 -4.36 7.39 -10.49
N GLN A 268 -3.46 8.37 -10.39
CA GLN A 268 -3.20 9.29 -11.51
C GLN A 268 -2.43 8.63 -12.66
N GLU A 269 -1.69 7.55 -12.38
CA GLU A 269 -0.90 6.82 -13.35
C GLU A 269 -1.70 5.69 -13.99
N VAL A 270 -2.39 4.88 -13.17
CA VAL A 270 -3.05 3.64 -13.63
C VAL A 270 -4.54 3.57 -13.28
N GLY A 271 -5.13 4.65 -12.75
CA GLY A 271 -6.53 4.64 -12.31
C GLY A 271 -6.78 3.62 -11.20
N ASN A 272 -7.79 2.78 -11.41
CA ASN A 272 -8.28 1.83 -10.42
C ASN A 272 -7.57 0.46 -10.46
N VAL A 273 -6.47 0.35 -11.20
CA VAL A 273 -5.82 -0.93 -11.49
C VAL A 273 -5.32 -1.65 -10.24
N PHE A 274 -4.64 -0.95 -9.32
CA PHE A 274 -4.01 -1.62 -8.16
C PHE A 274 -5.02 -2.38 -7.32
N HIS A 275 -6.13 -1.75 -6.93
CA HIS A 275 -7.15 -2.41 -6.12
C HIS A 275 -7.96 -3.43 -6.96
N SER A 276 -8.35 -3.06 -8.19
CA SER A 276 -9.25 -3.91 -9.02
C SER A 276 -8.64 -5.23 -9.49
N LEU A 277 -7.30 -5.34 -9.52
CA LEU A 277 -6.60 -6.49 -10.07
C LEU A 277 -5.78 -7.28 -9.02
N THR A 278 -5.98 -7.07 -7.72
CA THR A 278 -5.18 -7.72 -6.65
C THR A 278 -6.00 -8.53 -5.64
N ASN A 279 -7.23 -8.95 -5.98
CA ASN A 279 -8.14 -9.75 -5.13
C ASN A 279 -8.59 -9.10 -3.81
N PHE A 280 -8.14 -7.89 -3.48
CA PHE A 280 -8.42 -7.29 -2.18
C PHE A 280 -9.91 -7.23 -1.84
N GLU A 281 -10.77 -6.78 -2.75
CA GLU A 281 -12.21 -6.62 -2.47
C GLU A 281 -12.90 -7.96 -2.24
N MET A 282 -12.51 -9.00 -2.99
CA MET A 282 -13.06 -10.35 -2.81
C MET A 282 -12.64 -10.93 -1.45
N GLU A 283 -11.36 -10.78 -1.09
CA GLU A 283 -10.85 -11.31 0.19
C GLU A 283 -11.30 -10.45 1.38
N ALA A 284 -11.51 -9.15 1.18
CA ALA A 284 -12.06 -8.24 2.16
C ALA A 284 -13.46 -8.67 2.62
N ASP A 285 -14.32 -9.02 1.67
CA ASP A 285 -15.65 -9.55 1.97
C ASP A 285 -15.60 -10.87 2.74
N ARG A 286 -14.67 -11.77 2.37
CA ARG A 286 -14.55 -13.09 3.00
C ARG A 286 -14.03 -13.04 4.43
N HIS A 287 -13.32 -11.97 4.80
CA HIS A 287 -12.72 -11.79 6.11
C HIS A 287 -13.36 -10.66 6.95
N ASN A 288 -14.40 -10.00 6.43
CA ASN A 288 -15.02 -8.79 7.01
C ASN A 288 -13.97 -7.69 7.30
N VAL A 289 -13.22 -7.31 6.27
CA VAL A 289 -12.11 -6.36 6.35
C VAL A 289 -12.45 -5.14 5.50
N ILE A 290 -12.40 -3.94 6.09
CA ILE A 290 -12.37 -2.69 5.34
C ILE A 290 -10.97 -2.53 4.76
N VAL A 291 -10.84 -2.13 3.49
CA VAL A 291 -9.53 -1.91 2.86
C VAL A 291 -9.37 -0.43 2.52
N LEU A 292 -8.42 0.22 3.19
CA LEU A 292 -7.99 1.59 2.90
C LEU A 292 -6.86 1.54 1.86
N TYR A 293 -6.98 2.31 0.78
CA TYR A 293 -5.95 2.49 -0.24
C TYR A 293 -5.52 3.96 -0.32
N PRO A 294 -4.59 4.38 0.54
CA PRO A 294 -3.98 5.70 0.44
C PRO A 294 -3.28 5.86 -0.91
N GLN A 295 -3.26 7.07 -1.46
CA GLN A 295 -2.73 7.36 -2.79
C GLN A 295 -1.60 8.40 -2.75
N VAL A 296 -0.48 8.06 -3.39
CA VAL A 296 0.61 9.01 -3.70
C VAL A 296 0.58 9.41 -5.18
N ILE A 297 1.21 10.53 -5.51
CA ILE A 297 1.29 11.08 -6.87
C ILE A 297 2.75 11.25 -7.29
N ALA A 298 3.00 11.18 -8.59
CA ALA A 298 4.27 11.58 -9.16
C ALA A 298 4.50 13.09 -9.00
N SER A 299 5.77 13.47 -8.78
CA SER A 299 6.20 14.86 -8.71
C SER A 299 7.56 15.02 -9.37
N LEU A 300 7.64 15.93 -10.34
CA LEU A 300 8.89 16.28 -11.03
C LEU A 300 9.64 17.44 -10.36
N LEU A 301 9.03 18.09 -9.36
CA LEU A 301 9.55 19.28 -8.71
C LEU A 301 9.87 19.00 -7.24
N THR A 302 9.30 19.74 -6.29
CA THR A 302 9.58 19.55 -4.86
C THR A 302 8.37 18.93 -4.15
N PRO A 303 8.50 17.75 -3.52
CA PRO A 303 9.68 16.88 -3.55
C PRO A 303 9.85 16.16 -4.91
N VAL A 304 11.06 15.73 -5.25
CA VAL A 304 11.33 14.98 -6.49
C VAL A 304 10.95 13.52 -6.25
N ASN A 305 9.89 13.06 -6.90
CA ASN A 305 9.38 11.70 -6.83
C ASN A 305 8.71 11.35 -8.18
N PRO A 306 9.49 11.19 -9.26
CA PRO A 306 8.95 11.12 -10.62
C PRO A 306 8.11 9.89 -10.89
N GLN A 307 8.21 8.86 -10.04
CA GLN A 307 7.48 7.59 -10.18
C GLN A 307 6.31 7.49 -9.19
N GLY A 308 5.99 8.54 -8.43
CA GLY A 308 4.91 8.48 -7.44
C GLY A 308 5.07 7.32 -6.46
N CYS A 309 6.28 7.11 -5.93
CA CYS A 309 6.53 6.12 -4.90
C CYS A 309 6.11 6.66 -3.52
N TRP A 310 5.96 5.78 -2.54
CA TRP A 310 5.92 6.18 -1.13
C TRP A 310 7.27 6.73 -0.66
N ASP A 311 7.28 7.56 0.39
CA ASP A 311 8.52 8.10 0.93
C ASP A 311 9.27 7.06 1.77
N TRP A 312 10.15 6.31 1.12
CA TRP A 312 11.05 5.35 1.74
C TRP A 312 12.53 5.73 1.63
N TRP A 313 12.84 6.88 1.01
CA TRP A 313 14.20 7.41 0.89
C TRP A 313 14.38 8.84 1.40
N GLY A 314 13.37 9.39 2.09
CA GLY A 314 13.42 10.69 2.75
C GLY A 314 13.30 11.88 1.81
N TYR A 315 12.57 11.75 0.69
CA TYR A 315 12.33 12.88 -0.20
C TYR A 315 11.43 13.94 0.44
N ASN A 316 10.62 13.55 1.43
CA ASN A 316 9.68 14.40 2.15
C ASN A 316 10.19 14.64 3.59
N LEU A 317 11.47 15.03 3.69
CA LEU A 317 12.24 15.32 4.92
C LEU A 317 12.78 14.07 5.65
N GLY A 318 13.67 14.30 6.63
CA GLY A 318 14.45 13.24 7.29
C GLY A 318 13.69 12.34 8.29
N ALA A 319 12.40 12.58 8.51
CA ALA A 319 11.57 11.84 9.47
C ALA A 319 10.67 10.77 8.83
N TYR A 320 10.87 10.47 7.53
CA TYR A 320 10.02 9.61 6.70
C TYR A 320 9.68 8.22 7.26
N ALA A 321 10.56 7.65 8.09
CA ALA A 321 10.38 6.33 8.69
C ALA A 321 9.84 6.38 10.14
N THR A 322 9.37 7.53 10.63
CA THR A 322 8.95 7.73 12.03
C THR A 322 7.52 8.27 12.13
N GLN A 323 6.98 8.37 13.33
CA GLN A 323 5.66 8.97 13.59
C GLN A 323 5.57 10.45 13.19
N GLU A 324 6.71 11.11 12.96
CA GLU A 324 6.81 12.50 12.49
C GLU A 324 6.81 12.61 10.95
N GLY A 325 6.81 11.49 10.22
CA GLY A 325 6.81 11.48 8.76
C GLY A 325 5.48 11.95 8.19
N ASN A 326 5.48 12.89 7.25
CA ASN A 326 4.26 13.50 6.73
C ASN A 326 3.26 12.48 6.13
N GLN A 327 3.75 11.50 5.36
CA GLN A 327 2.88 10.44 4.80
C GLN A 327 2.38 9.48 5.89
N ILE A 328 3.24 9.14 6.85
CA ILE A 328 2.88 8.32 8.02
C ILE A 328 1.75 9.00 8.83
N ILE A 329 1.90 10.28 9.15
CA ILE A 329 0.90 11.08 9.87
C ILE A 329 -0.42 11.09 9.11
N ALA A 330 -0.40 11.34 7.80
CA ALA A 330 -1.62 11.40 7.00
C ALA A 330 -2.39 10.08 7.04
N VAL A 331 -1.70 8.96 6.83
CA VAL A 331 -2.31 7.62 6.86
C VAL A 331 -2.79 7.25 8.26
N LYS A 332 -2.03 7.56 9.32
CA LYS A 332 -2.45 7.36 10.71
C LYS A 332 -3.76 8.10 11.00
N ARG A 333 -3.90 9.34 10.55
CA ARG A 333 -5.15 10.10 10.71
C ARG A 333 -6.32 9.54 9.90
N MET A 334 -6.06 8.95 8.72
CA MET A 334 -7.09 8.22 7.96
C MET A 334 -7.58 7.01 8.75
N ILE A 335 -6.67 6.24 9.34
CA ILE A 335 -7.02 5.11 10.22
C ILE A 335 -7.81 5.60 11.43
N ASP A 336 -7.33 6.63 12.12
CA ASP A 336 -8.01 7.21 13.30
C ASP A 336 -9.45 7.62 12.96
N LYS A 337 -9.65 8.23 11.80
CA LYS A 337 -10.99 8.60 11.32
C LYS A 337 -11.87 7.37 11.06
N ILE A 338 -11.32 6.32 10.45
CA ILE A 338 -12.05 5.07 10.19
C ILE A 338 -12.48 4.40 11.50
N ILE A 339 -11.58 4.32 12.49
CA ILE A 339 -11.87 3.63 13.76
C ILE A 339 -12.60 4.51 14.78
N GLY A 340 -12.82 5.78 14.46
CA GLY A 340 -13.50 6.73 15.35
C GLY A 340 -12.66 7.15 16.55
N ALA A 341 -11.32 7.08 16.45
CA ALA A 341 -10.44 7.66 17.44
C ALA A 341 -10.53 9.20 17.38
N ASP A 342 -10.55 9.84 18.55
CA ASP A 342 -10.57 11.29 18.62
C ASP A 342 -9.31 11.83 17.93
N ARG A 343 -9.50 12.69 16.91
CA ARG A 343 -8.40 13.48 16.35
C ARG A 343 -7.82 14.24 17.56
N TYR A 344 -6.52 14.08 17.88
CA TYR A 344 -5.70 14.86 18.84
C TYR A 344 -4.95 14.11 19.97
N ASP A 345 -4.72 12.80 19.87
CA ASP A 345 -3.61 12.15 20.60
C ASP A 345 -2.45 11.83 19.64
#